data_AF-A0A961SN89-F1
#
_entry.id   AF-A0A961SN89-F1
#
_cell.length_a   1.000
_cell.length_b   1.000
_cell.length_c   1.000
_cell.angle_alpha   90.00
_cell.angle_beta   90.00
_cell.angle_gamma   90.00
#
_symmetry.space_group_name_H-M   'P 1'
#
loop_
_entity.id
_entity.type
_entity.pdbx_description
1 polymer ?
#
loop_
_entity_poly.entity_id
_entity_poly.type
_entity_poly.pdbx_seq_one_letter_code
_entity_poly.pdbx_strand_id
1 'polypeptide(L)'
;MQKPSIEKQSELQEARWVRRCNMYRCRKVWVGGRYIRPRVVIRPRVVVRPGRSRHVRWCLNHYRSYDPATNTFIAHSGRIRRCVSPYR
;
A
#
# COMPACT_ATOMS: atom_id res chain seq x y z
N MET A 1 -0.93 -11.49 1.24
CA MET A 1 -1.73 -10.28 0.96
C MET A 1 -1.29 -9.21 1.95
N GLN A 2 -0.39 -8.30 1.56
CA GLN A 2 0.08 -7.23 2.44
C GLN A 2 -1.10 -6.29 2.70
N LYS A 3 -1.52 -6.16 3.96
CA LYS A 3 -2.60 -5.24 4.35
C LYS A 3 -2.18 -3.81 3.97
N PRO A 4 -3.06 -2.99 3.36
CA PRO A 4 -2.76 -1.59 3.15
C PRO A 4 -2.54 -0.93 4.52
N SER A 5 -1.38 -0.32 4.71
CA SER A 5 -1.08 0.49 5.88
C SER A 5 -1.95 1.74 5.82
N ILE A 6 -3.09 1.70 6.51
CA ILE A 6 -3.90 2.88 6.79
C ILE A 6 -3.07 3.72 7.76
N GLU A 7 -2.27 4.63 7.21
CA GLU A 7 -1.62 5.69 7.99
C GLU A 7 -2.74 6.55 8.57
N LYS A 8 -2.96 6.41 9.88
CA LYS A 8 -4.04 7.06 10.62
C LYS A 8 -3.79 8.56 10.70
N GLN A 9 -4.05 9.30 9.62
CA GLN A 9 -4.21 10.76 9.66
C GLN A 9 -5.62 11.13 10.16
N SER A 10 -6.14 10.43 11.17
CA SER A 10 -7.41 10.77 11.80
C SER A 10 -7.20 11.92 12.78
N GLU A 11 -6.66 13.03 12.28
CA GLU A 11 -6.80 14.31 12.95
C GLU A 11 -8.20 14.81 12.56
N LEU A 12 -9.13 14.62 13.49
CA LEU A 12 -10.39 15.36 13.53
C LEU A 12 -10.01 16.84 13.39
N GLN A 13 -10.20 17.42 12.20
CA GLN A 13 -10.05 18.87 12.06
C GLN A 13 -11.18 19.52 12.84
N GLU A 14 -10.83 19.94 14.06
CA GLU A 14 -11.76 20.29 15.10
C GLU A 14 -12.70 21.42 14.66
N ALA A 15 -13.99 21.16 14.79
CA ALA A 15 -14.99 22.20 14.61
C ALA A 15 -14.74 23.29 15.67
N ARG A 16 -14.47 24.52 15.22
CA ARG A 16 -14.05 25.60 16.10
C ARG A 16 -14.80 26.89 15.79
N TRP A 17 -15.02 27.67 16.83
CA TRP A 17 -15.40 29.07 16.69
C TRP A 17 -14.22 29.88 16.15
N VAL A 18 -14.37 30.49 14.98
CA VAL A 18 -13.40 31.44 14.44
C VAL A 18 -13.97 32.86 14.45
N ARG A 19 -13.11 33.86 14.65
CA ARG A 19 -13.50 35.26 14.54
C ARG A 19 -13.19 35.72 13.11
N ARG A 20 -14.23 36.03 12.32
CA ARG A 20 -14.09 36.55 10.96
C ARG A 20 -14.48 38.02 10.93
N CYS A 21 -13.60 38.86 10.42
CA CYS A 21 -13.81 40.29 10.33
C CYS A 21 -13.84 40.75 8.86
N ASN A 22 -14.63 41.77 8.57
CA ASN A 22 -14.53 42.59 7.36
C ASN A 22 -14.32 44.06 7.78
N MET A 23 -14.18 44.98 6.83
CA MET A 23 -13.77 46.38 7.02
C MET A 23 -14.56 47.15 8.09
N TYR A 24 -15.80 46.77 8.36
CA TYR A 24 -16.68 47.45 9.31
C TYR A 24 -17.13 46.59 10.50
N ARG A 25 -16.83 45.28 10.52
CA ARG A 25 -17.38 44.39 11.55
C ARG A 25 -16.64 43.07 11.72
N CYS A 26 -16.56 42.62 12.97
CA CYS A 26 -16.17 41.27 13.35
C CYS A 26 -17.35 40.43 13.81
N ARG A 27 -17.42 39.17 13.36
CA ARG A 27 -18.42 38.19 13.81
C ARG A 27 -17.75 36.87 14.20
N LYS A 28 -18.24 36.27 15.28
CA LYS A 28 -17.89 34.90 15.67
C LYS A 28 -18.69 33.94 14.79
N VAL A 29 -18.01 33.09 14.02
CA VAL A 29 -18.62 32.13 13.11
C VAL A 29 -18.17 30.73 13.46
N TRP A 30 -19.11 29.78 13.44
CA TRP A 30 -18.82 28.37 13.58
C TRP A 30 -18.29 27.84 12.26
N VAL A 31 -17.16 27.14 12.28
CA VAL A 31 -16.66 26.41 11.10
C VAL A 31 -16.70 24.94 11.47
N GLY A 32 -17.71 24.23 10.95
CA GLY A 32 -17.85 22.80 11.14
C GLY A 32 -16.77 22.04 10.38
N GLY A 33 -16.25 20.97 10.96
CA GLY A 33 -15.27 20.10 10.31
C GLY A 33 -15.82 19.56 9.00
N ARG A 34 -15.07 19.74 7.91
CA ARG A 34 -15.39 19.10 6.62
C ARG A 34 -14.94 17.66 6.73
N TYR A 35 -15.85 16.69 6.60
CA TYR A 35 -15.46 15.29 6.45
C TYR A 35 -14.80 15.11 5.08
N ILE A 36 -13.47 15.29 5.03
CA ILE A 36 -12.67 14.97 3.86
C ILE A 36 -12.46 13.46 3.91
N ARG A 37 -13.10 12.72 3.00
CA ARG A 37 -12.84 11.29 2.83
C ARG A 37 -11.36 11.11 2.50
N PRO A 38 -10.61 10.27 3.24
CA PRO A 38 -9.20 10.07 2.95
C PRO A 38 -9.04 9.50 1.54
N ARG A 39 -8.04 10.02 0.82
CA ARG A 39 -7.67 9.47 -0.48
C ARG A 39 -7.01 8.11 -0.26
N VAL A 40 -7.72 7.03 -0.61
CA VAL A 40 -7.14 5.68 -0.59
C VAL A 40 -6.08 5.60 -1.68
N VAL A 41 -4.80 5.60 -1.30
CA VAL A 41 -3.68 5.37 -2.22
C VAL A 41 -3.43 3.87 -2.29
N ILE A 42 -3.88 3.24 -3.38
CA ILE A 42 -3.55 1.83 -3.66
C ILE A 42 -2.12 1.81 -4.22
N ARG A 43 -1.17 1.23 -3.47
CA ARG A 43 0.19 1.00 -4.00
C ARG A 43 0.10 0.06 -5.22
N PRO A 44 0.76 0.37 -6.34
CA PRO A 44 0.72 -0.50 -7.50
C PRO A 44 1.30 -1.87 -7.15
N ARG A 45 0.70 -2.92 -7.71
CA ARG A 45 1.25 -4.28 -7.62
C ARG A 45 2.59 -4.28 -8.37
N VAL A 46 3.69 -4.58 -7.69
CA VAL A 46 4.99 -4.78 -8.34
C VAL A 46 4.87 -6.01 -9.24
N VAL A 47 4.80 -5.79 -10.56
CA VAL A 47 4.86 -6.86 -11.54
C VAL A 47 6.33 -7.15 -11.78
N VAL A 48 6.85 -8.19 -11.12
CA VAL A 48 8.21 -8.65 -11.42
C VAL A 48 8.17 -9.31 -12.80
N ARG A 49 8.78 -8.69 -13.80
CA ARG A 49 8.96 -9.32 -15.11
C ARG A 49 9.99 -10.44 -14.91
N PRO A 50 9.64 -11.73 -15.07
CA PRO A 50 10.66 -12.77 -15.16
C PRO A 50 11.69 -12.33 -16.18
N GLY A 51 12.97 -12.29 -15.79
CA GLY A 51 14.05 -12.20 -16.77
C GLY A 51 13.94 -13.34 -17.79
N ARG A 52 14.73 -13.29 -18.87
CA ARG A 52 14.73 -14.31 -19.94
C ARG A 52 15.11 -15.73 -19.48
N SER A 53 15.46 -15.92 -18.21
CA SER A 53 15.83 -17.22 -17.64
C SER A 53 14.64 -18.18 -17.63
N ARG A 54 14.81 -19.33 -18.31
CA ARG A 54 13.84 -20.43 -18.31
C ARG A 54 13.59 -20.97 -16.90
N HIS A 55 14.62 -20.99 -16.05
CA HIS A 55 14.52 -21.30 -14.63
C HIS A 55 13.52 -20.40 -13.91
N VAL A 56 13.72 -19.08 -14.01
CA VAL A 56 12.89 -18.09 -13.33
C VAL A 56 11.44 -18.15 -13.80
N ARG A 57 11.20 -18.32 -15.11
CA ARG A 57 9.85 -18.45 -15.67
C ARG A 57 9.14 -19.71 -15.18
N TRP A 58 9.86 -20.83 -15.10
CA TRP A 58 9.32 -22.07 -14.56
C TRP A 58 8.96 -21.94 -13.08
N CYS A 59 9.86 -21.37 -12.26
CA CYS A 59 9.63 -21.15 -10.84
C CYS A 59 8.42 -20.22 -10.58
N LEU A 60 8.28 -19.13 -11.34
CA LEU A 60 7.14 -18.20 -11.20
C LEU A 60 5.80 -18.81 -11.59
N ASN A 61 5.79 -19.73 -12.56
CA ASN A 61 4.56 -20.43 -12.95
C ASN A 61 4.17 -21.50 -11.92
N HIS A 62 5.15 -22.11 -11.25
CA HIS A 62 4.91 -23.22 -10.33
C HIS A 62 4.63 -22.74 -8.89
N TYR A 63 5.30 -21.68 -8.44
CA TYR A 63 5.20 -21.18 -7.07
C TYR A 63 4.73 -19.72 -7.05
N ARG A 64 3.51 -19.47 -6.53
CA ARG A 64 2.91 -18.12 -6.47
C ARG A 64 3.66 -17.14 -5.56
N SER A 65 4.39 -17.67 -4.57
CA SER A 65 5.19 -16.91 -3.60
C SER A 65 6.69 -16.94 -3.91
N TYR A 66 7.07 -17.23 -5.15
CA TYR A 66 8.46 -17.22 -5.56
C TYR A 66 9.00 -15.80 -5.71
N ASP A 67 10.13 -15.54 -5.07
CA ASP A 67 10.90 -14.31 -5.18
C ASP A 67 12.11 -14.53 -6.10
N PRO A 68 12.14 -13.92 -7.29
CA PRO A 68 13.26 -14.04 -8.22
C PRO A 68 14.53 -13.31 -7.76
N ALA A 69 14.46 -12.40 -6.78
CA ALA A 69 15.66 -11.73 -6.25
C ALA A 69 16.51 -12.68 -5.39
N THR A 70 15.85 -13.54 -4.61
CA THR A 70 16.51 -14.46 -3.67
C THR A 70 16.48 -15.92 -4.12
N ASN A 71 15.79 -16.23 -5.22
CA ASN A 71 15.53 -17.59 -5.70
C ASN A 71 14.87 -18.48 -4.62
N THR A 72 13.95 -17.91 -3.84
CA THR A 72 13.26 -18.62 -2.76
C THR A 72 11.75 -18.59 -2.92
N PHE A 73 11.08 -19.60 -2.36
CA PHE A 73 9.62 -19.69 -2.29
C PHE A 73 9.21 -20.26 -0.94
N ILE A 74 7.96 -19.98 -0.55
CA ILE A 74 7.35 -20.57 0.65
C ILE A 74 6.70 -21.89 0.24
N ALA A 75 7.20 -23.00 0.80
CA ALA A 75 6.61 -24.32 0.62
C ALA A 75 5.25 -24.40 1.33
N HIS A 76 4.43 -25.40 0.97
CA HIS A 76 3.15 -25.65 1.65
C HIS A 76 3.31 -25.91 3.15
N SER A 77 4.47 -26.39 3.60
CA SER A 77 4.82 -26.54 5.02
C SER A 77 5.17 -25.22 5.72
N GLY A 78 5.08 -24.07 5.04
CA GLY A 78 5.39 -22.75 5.58
C GLY A 78 6.88 -22.42 5.64
N ARG A 79 7.77 -23.37 5.31
CA ARG A 79 9.22 -23.14 5.29
C ARG A 79 9.66 -22.49 3.97
N ILE A 80 10.63 -21.59 4.05
CA ILE A 80 11.28 -21.00 2.88
C ILE A 80 12.25 -22.03 2.29
N ARG A 81 12.11 -22.32 1.00
CA ARG A 81 12.99 -23.22 0.24
C ARG A 81 13.50 -22.52 -1.02
N ARG A 82 14.65 -22.94 -1.52
CA ARG A 82 15.15 -22.46 -2.83
C ARG A 82 14.46 -23.19 -3.97
N CYS A 83 14.17 -22.49 -5.07
CA CYS A 83 13.63 -23.14 -6.25
C CYS A 83 14.74 -23.93 -6.96
N VAL A 84 14.41 -25.17 -7.34
CA VAL A 84 15.26 -26.02 -8.17
C VAL A 84 14.44 -26.36 -9.40
N SER A 85 14.76 -25.73 -10.53
CA SER A 85 14.12 -26.08 -11.80
C SER A 85 15.01 -27.00 -12.63
N PRO A 86 14.43 -27.85 -13.49
CA PRO A 86 15.18 -28.70 -14.39
C PRO A 86 15.90 -27.92 -15.50
N TYR A 87 15.39 -26.73 -15.85
CA TYR A 87 16.03 -25.82 -16.80
C TYR A 87 17.09 -24.99 -16.07
N ARG A 88 18.35 -25.02 -16.51
CA ARG A 88 19.38 -24.09 -16.02
C ARG A 88 19.44 -22.86 -16.91
#